data_AF-A0A7W0FZB7-F1
#
_entry.id   AF-A0A7W0FZB7-F1
#
_cell.length_a   1.000
_cell.length_b   1.000
_cell.length_c   1.000
_cell.angle_alpha   90.00
_cell.angle_beta   90.00
_cell.angle_gamma   90.00
#
_symmetry.space_group_name_H-M   'P 1'
#
loop_
_entity.id
_entity.type
_entity.pdbx_description
1 polymer ?
#
loop_
_entity_poly.entity_id
_entity_poly.type
_entity_poly.pdbx_seq_one_letter_code
_entity_poly.pdbx_strand_id
1 'polypeptide(L)'
;FHTYARHMGGVRVLPVYGGQPIHQQLRRLQGGVQVVVGTPGRVMDHLRRESLNLAGLKTVVLDEADEMLRMGFIEDVEWILEHTPPERQTALFSATMPREVRRIAERYLREPASVEIEHRTLTVPTVEQRYINVSEGHKPDVLTRLLEAEASPGEAALIFARTKVGAAELTEKLQARGYAAESMHGDMSQSQREAVIRRVRGGQVEIVGAIANEGGVPGKEIGAIDVHDHFTLVDLSPEHVEQVLRRMKGSRIRNFNANIRVAAQREAARDGVPRARSAKGTGRPKDKAGERKSRAKSPRR
;
A
#
# COMPACT_ATOMS: atom_id res chain seq x y z
N PHE A 1 -11.16 3.21 3.13
CA PHE A 1 -12.36 2.37 2.85
C PHE A 1 -12.51 1.20 3.82
N HIS A 2 -11.46 0.42 4.14
CA HIS A 2 -11.57 -0.72 5.08
C HIS A 2 -12.11 -0.34 6.47
N THR A 3 -11.68 0.80 7.04
CA THR A 3 -12.21 1.33 8.30
C THR A 3 -13.71 1.60 8.27
N TYR A 4 -14.21 2.17 7.16
CA TYR A 4 -15.63 2.53 7.01
C TYR A 4 -16.51 1.34 6.61
N ALA A 5 -15.95 0.37 5.87
CA ALA A 5 -16.66 -0.83 5.43
C ALA A 5 -16.55 -2.01 6.42
N ARG A 6 -15.92 -1.82 7.58
CA ARG A 6 -15.64 -2.89 8.57
C ARG A 6 -16.88 -3.68 9.01
N HIS A 7 -18.04 -3.03 9.01
CA HIS A 7 -19.33 -3.62 9.41
C HIS A 7 -20.18 -4.08 8.24
N MET A 8 -19.79 -3.76 7.00
CA MET A 8 -20.55 -4.10 5.80
C MET A 8 -20.19 -5.47 5.23
N GLY A 9 -18.99 -5.99 5.54
CA GLY A 9 -18.52 -7.30 5.09
C GLY A 9 -18.35 -7.41 3.56
N GLY A 10 -17.19 -7.87 3.09
CA GLY A 10 -17.03 -8.25 1.67
C GLY A 10 -16.95 -7.10 0.65
N VAL A 11 -16.77 -5.85 1.09
CA VAL A 11 -16.44 -4.73 0.18
C VAL A 11 -14.97 -4.85 -0.23
N ARG A 12 -14.72 -5.15 -1.50
CA ARG A 12 -13.39 -5.20 -2.10
C ARG A 12 -13.10 -3.90 -2.82
N VAL A 13 -11.95 -3.34 -2.49
CA VAL A 13 -11.44 -2.11 -3.07
C VAL A 13 -10.20 -2.45 -3.87
N LEU A 14 -10.10 -1.93 -5.08
CA LEU A 14 -8.92 -2.08 -5.93
C LEU A 14 -8.34 -0.72 -6.29
N PRO A 15 -7.10 -0.42 -5.86
CA PRO A 15 -6.35 0.68 -6.42
C PRO A 15 -5.84 0.34 -7.84
N VAL A 16 -5.97 1.29 -8.76
CA VAL A 16 -5.67 1.15 -10.18
C VAL A 16 -4.86 2.37 -10.65
N TYR A 17 -3.54 2.28 -10.59
CA TYR A 17 -2.64 3.36 -10.98
C TYR A 17 -1.40 2.85 -11.75
N GLY A 18 -0.69 3.80 -12.37
CA GLY A 18 0.54 3.57 -13.12
C GLY A 18 1.71 3.06 -12.27
N GLY A 19 2.77 2.56 -12.90
CA GLY A 19 3.97 2.08 -12.19
C GLY A 19 3.85 0.72 -11.49
N GLN A 20 2.65 0.15 -11.41
CA GLN A 20 2.43 -1.26 -11.04
C GLN A 20 2.16 -2.16 -12.26
N PRO A 21 2.57 -3.45 -12.22
CA PRO A 21 2.27 -4.40 -13.28
C PRO A 21 0.77 -4.62 -13.48
N ILE A 22 0.30 -4.38 -14.70
CA ILE A 22 -1.13 -4.45 -15.05
C ILE A 22 -1.75 -5.83 -14.80
N HIS A 23 -0.98 -6.92 -14.99
CA HIS A 23 -1.46 -8.29 -14.80
C HIS A 23 -1.99 -8.56 -13.39
N GLN A 24 -1.45 -7.89 -12.37
CA GLN A 24 -1.95 -8.01 -10.99
C GLN A 24 -3.31 -7.35 -10.84
N GLN A 25 -3.49 -6.16 -11.44
CA GLN A 25 -4.76 -5.43 -11.45
C GLN A 25 -5.83 -6.21 -12.23
N LEU A 26 -5.48 -6.80 -13.38
CA LEU A 26 -6.37 -7.66 -14.16
C LEU A 26 -6.89 -8.87 -13.37
N ARG A 27 -6.00 -9.62 -12.71
CA ARG A 27 -6.41 -10.77 -11.88
C ARG A 27 -7.33 -10.36 -10.74
N ARG A 28 -7.09 -9.20 -10.11
CA ARG A 28 -7.94 -8.70 -9.02
C ARG A 28 -9.31 -8.25 -9.52
N LEU A 29 -9.39 -7.64 -10.71
CA LEU A 29 -10.66 -7.28 -11.35
C LEU A 29 -11.50 -8.51 -11.70
N GLN A 30 -10.87 -9.60 -12.16
CA GLN A 30 -11.58 -10.87 -12.43
C GLN A 30 -12.27 -11.45 -11.19
N GLY A 31 -11.75 -11.18 -9.99
CA GLY A 31 -12.39 -11.60 -8.74
C GLY A 31 -13.70 -10.85 -8.43
N GLY A 32 -14.01 -9.77 -9.17
CA GLY A 32 -15.07 -8.82 -8.88
C GLY A 32 -14.63 -7.81 -7.81
N VAL A 33 -14.95 -6.53 -8.02
CA VAL A 33 -14.56 -5.42 -7.13
C VAL A 33 -15.74 -4.47 -7.03
N GLN A 34 -16.01 -3.93 -5.84
CA GLN A 34 -17.11 -2.99 -5.62
C GLN A 34 -16.66 -1.53 -5.73
N VAL A 35 -15.40 -1.24 -5.38
CA VAL A 35 -14.83 0.11 -5.45
C VAL A 35 -13.50 0.07 -6.18
N VAL A 36 -13.38 0.87 -7.24
CA VAL A 36 -12.10 1.10 -7.94
C VAL A 36 -11.65 2.52 -7.66
N VAL A 37 -10.41 2.67 -7.21
CA VAL A 37 -9.77 3.97 -6.99
C VAL A 37 -8.60 4.05 -7.95
N GLY A 38 -8.59 4.98 -8.89
CA GLY A 38 -7.54 4.98 -9.89
C GLY A 38 -7.21 6.32 -10.50
N THR A 39 -6.00 6.41 -11.06
CA THR A 39 -5.56 7.59 -11.82
C THR A 39 -6.16 7.53 -13.23
N PRO A 40 -6.55 8.66 -13.84
CA PRO A 40 -7.29 8.67 -15.11
C PRO A 40 -6.68 7.78 -16.19
N GLY A 41 -5.40 7.98 -16.51
CA GLY A 41 -4.73 7.19 -17.55
C GLY A 41 -4.75 5.68 -17.31
N ARG A 42 -4.67 5.19 -16.07
CA ARG A 42 -4.74 3.75 -15.80
C ARG A 42 -6.18 3.22 -15.83
N VAL A 43 -7.15 4.02 -15.38
CA VAL A 43 -8.57 3.67 -15.52
C VAL A 43 -8.95 3.55 -16.99
N MET A 44 -8.52 4.48 -17.84
CA MET A 44 -8.71 4.40 -19.29
C MET A 44 -8.12 3.15 -19.91
N ASP A 45 -6.89 2.79 -19.54
CA ASP A 45 -6.24 1.56 -20.04
C ASP A 45 -7.06 0.32 -19.68
N HIS A 46 -7.62 0.26 -18.47
CA HIS A 46 -8.50 -0.84 -18.07
C HIS A 46 -9.83 -0.89 -18.83
N LEU A 47 -10.43 0.27 -19.13
CA LEU A 47 -11.65 0.39 -19.92
C LEU A 47 -11.42 -0.02 -21.38
N ARG A 48 -10.35 0.46 -22.01
CA ARG A 48 -9.96 0.09 -23.38
C ARG A 48 -9.69 -1.41 -23.54
N ARG A 49 -9.21 -2.07 -22.49
CA ARG A 49 -8.98 -3.52 -22.45
C ARG A 49 -10.20 -4.34 -22.06
N GLU A 50 -11.35 -3.69 -21.82
CA GLU A 50 -12.59 -4.32 -21.35
C GLU A 50 -12.43 -5.10 -20.02
N SER A 51 -11.36 -4.79 -19.28
CA SER A 51 -11.06 -5.45 -18.00
C SER A 51 -11.79 -4.81 -16.82
N LEU A 52 -12.27 -3.58 -16.99
CA LEU A 52 -13.12 -2.86 -16.06
C LEU A 52 -14.48 -2.63 -16.72
N ASN A 53 -15.52 -3.26 -16.18
CA ASN A 53 -16.89 -3.09 -16.66
C ASN A 53 -17.63 -2.09 -15.76
N LEU A 54 -18.11 -0.98 -16.34
CA LEU A 54 -18.83 0.08 -15.63
C LEU A 54 -20.34 0.01 -15.80
N ALA A 55 -20.90 -1.00 -16.47
CA ALA A 55 -22.34 -1.08 -16.74
C ALA A 55 -23.22 -1.00 -15.48
N GLY A 56 -22.75 -1.52 -14.35
CA GLY A 56 -23.44 -1.47 -13.06
C GLY A 56 -23.01 -0.30 -12.16
N LEU A 57 -22.24 0.66 -12.66
CA LEU A 57 -21.68 1.75 -11.86
C LEU A 57 -22.78 2.73 -11.43
N LYS A 58 -22.98 2.86 -10.13
CA LYS A 58 -23.97 3.77 -9.53
C LYS A 58 -23.38 5.11 -9.08
N THR A 59 -22.08 5.16 -8.85
CA THR A 59 -21.43 6.33 -8.25
C THR A 59 -20.07 6.59 -8.88
N VAL A 60 -19.82 7.85 -9.23
CA VAL A 60 -18.52 8.35 -9.67
C VAL A 60 -18.09 9.47 -8.72
N VAL A 61 -16.81 9.47 -8.36
CA VAL A 61 -16.19 10.53 -7.57
C VAL A 61 -15.00 11.05 -8.35
N LEU A 62 -15.01 12.35 -8.61
CA LEU A 62 -13.86 13.10 -9.10
C LEU A 62 -13.27 13.84 -7.90
N ASP A 63 -12.07 13.46 -7.49
CA ASP A 63 -11.36 14.08 -6.37
C ASP A 63 -10.19 14.91 -6.90
N GLU A 64 -9.88 16.02 -6.21
CA GLU A 64 -8.85 17.00 -6.61
C GLU A 64 -8.92 17.38 -8.12
N ALA A 65 -10.11 17.76 -8.60
CA ALA A 65 -10.31 17.98 -10.03
C ALA A 65 -9.46 19.11 -10.64
N ASP A 66 -9.06 20.10 -9.84
CA ASP A 66 -8.12 21.14 -10.23
C ASP A 66 -6.67 20.65 -10.33
N GLU A 67 -6.24 19.69 -9.52
CA GLU A 67 -4.94 19.02 -9.72
C GLU A 67 -4.96 18.17 -11.00
N MET A 68 -6.07 17.48 -11.29
CA MET A 68 -6.22 16.75 -12.56
C MET A 68 -6.08 17.68 -13.78
N LEU A 69 -6.56 18.92 -13.69
CA LEU A 69 -6.30 19.95 -14.70
C LEU A 69 -4.82 20.27 -14.83
N ARG A 70 -4.12 20.53 -13.71
CA ARG A 70 -2.68 20.87 -13.71
C ARG A 70 -1.83 19.75 -14.28
N MET A 71 -2.25 18.50 -14.08
CA MET A 71 -1.60 17.31 -14.63
C MET A 71 -1.95 17.03 -16.11
N GLY A 72 -2.89 17.78 -16.70
CA GLY A 72 -3.30 17.62 -18.09
C GLY A 72 -4.27 16.45 -18.33
N PHE A 73 -4.96 15.95 -17.30
CA PHE A 73 -5.84 14.78 -17.40
C PHE A 73 -7.30 15.10 -17.74
N ILE A 74 -7.63 16.31 -18.16
CA ILE A 74 -9.03 16.70 -18.41
C ILE A 74 -9.67 15.85 -19.51
N GLU A 75 -8.99 15.68 -20.63
CA GLU A 75 -9.51 14.88 -21.74
C GLU A 75 -9.69 13.41 -21.33
N ASP A 76 -8.75 12.88 -20.55
CA ASP A 76 -8.82 11.53 -20.01
C ASP A 76 -10.03 11.35 -19.07
N VAL A 77 -10.30 12.34 -18.21
CA VAL A 77 -11.45 12.34 -17.30
C VAL A 77 -12.76 12.43 -18.08
N GLU A 78 -12.87 13.33 -19.06
CA GLU A 78 -14.07 13.44 -19.89
C GLU A 78 -14.34 12.12 -20.62
N TRP A 79 -13.31 11.51 -21.21
CA TRP A 79 -13.43 10.22 -21.87
C TRP A 79 -13.90 9.12 -20.91
N ILE A 80 -13.39 9.05 -19.68
CA ILE A 80 -13.85 8.07 -18.68
C ILE A 80 -15.33 8.30 -18.37
N LEU A 81 -15.75 9.55 -18.16
CA LEU A 81 -17.13 9.89 -17.83
C LEU A 81 -18.10 9.56 -18.97
N GLU A 82 -17.68 9.67 -20.23
CA GLU A 82 -18.46 9.26 -21.40
C GLU A 82 -18.71 7.75 -21.45
N HIS A 83 -17.84 6.94 -20.84
CA HIS A 83 -17.98 5.48 -20.75
C HIS A 83 -18.70 5.01 -19.48
N THR A 84 -19.22 5.94 -18.67
CA THR A 84 -20.00 5.61 -17.47
C THR A 84 -21.51 5.64 -17.77
N PRO A 85 -22.33 4.85 -17.07
CA PRO A 85 -23.78 4.87 -17.26
C PRO A 85 -24.37 6.26 -17.08
N PRO A 86 -25.41 6.64 -17.85
CA PRO A 86 -26.04 7.95 -17.70
C PRO A 86 -26.69 8.08 -16.33
N GLU A 87 -27.38 7.05 -15.85
CA GLU A 87 -28.00 7.02 -14.53
C GLU A 87 -26.98 6.66 -13.44
N ARG A 88 -26.35 7.69 -12.88
CA ARG A 88 -25.41 7.58 -11.76
C ARG A 88 -25.44 8.83 -10.89
N GLN A 89 -24.96 8.69 -9.65
CA GLN A 89 -24.58 9.81 -8.81
C GLN A 89 -23.13 10.22 -9.10
N THR A 90 -22.89 11.50 -9.34
CA THR A 90 -21.53 12.05 -9.53
C THR A 90 -21.24 13.03 -8.39
N ALA A 91 -20.11 12.86 -7.70
CA ALA A 91 -19.55 13.84 -6.78
C ALA A 91 -18.26 14.42 -7.37
N LEU A 92 -18.07 15.72 -7.25
CA LEU A 92 -16.87 16.43 -7.69
C LEU A 92 -16.33 17.21 -6.50
N PHE A 93 -15.08 16.94 -6.14
CA PHE A 93 -14.31 17.64 -5.11
C PHE A 93 -13.15 18.34 -5.79
N SER A 94 -12.96 19.60 -5.45
CA SER A 94 -11.87 20.42 -5.98
C SER A 94 -11.67 21.64 -5.08
N ALA A 95 -10.42 22.05 -4.89
CA ALA A 95 -10.12 23.22 -4.07
C ALA A 95 -10.43 24.54 -4.81
N THR A 96 -10.31 24.52 -6.14
CA THR A 96 -10.57 25.68 -7.01
C THR A 96 -11.49 25.32 -8.18
N MET A 97 -12.28 26.27 -8.69
CA MET A 97 -13.16 26.09 -9.86
C MET A 97 -12.71 26.89 -11.09
N PRO A 98 -11.59 26.52 -11.75
CA PRO A 98 -11.24 27.06 -13.05
C PRO A 98 -12.29 26.66 -14.11
N ARG A 99 -12.26 27.33 -15.28
CA ARG A 99 -13.28 27.18 -16.33
C ARG A 99 -13.46 25.73 -16.78
N GLU A 100 -12.37 24.98 -16.87
CA GLU A 100 -12.34 23.59 -17.30
C GLU A 100 -13.02 22.66 -16.28
N VAL A 101 -12.73 22.84 -14.99
CA VAL A 101 -13.38 22.08 -13.92
C VAL A 101 -14.86 22.42 -13.83
N ARG A 102 -15.22 23.70 -13.97
CA ARG A 102 -16.63 24.13 -14.02
C ARG A 102 -17.38 23.50 -15.19
N ARG A 103 -16.76 23.45 -16.37
CA ARG A 103 -17.33 22.80 -17.56
C ARG A 103 -17.61 21.31 -17.31
N ILE A 104 -16.67 20.59 -16.69
CA ILE A 104 -16.89 19.20 -16.27
C ILE A 104 -18.08 19.12 -15.32
N ALA A 105 -18.15 20.04 -14.35
CA ALA A 105 -19.21 20.03 -13.36
C ALA A 105 -20.60 20.21 -13.99
N GLU A 106 -20.75 21.20 -14.85
CA GLU A 106 -21.98 21.52 -15.59
C GLU A 106 -22.40 20.40 -16.54
N ARG A 107 -21.43 19.71 -17.15
CA ARG A 107 -21.71 18.64 -18.13
C ARG A 107 -22.07 17.30 -17.48
N TYR A 108 -21.46 16.96 -16.35
CA TYR A 108 -21.50 15.60 -15.79
C TYR A 108 -22.18 15.46 -14.42
N LEU A 109 -22.52 16.57 -13.75
CA LEU A 109 -23.39 16.54 -12.58
C LEU A 109 -24.85 16.86 -12.97
N ARG A 110 -25.79 16.31 -12.20
CA ARG A 110 -27.23 16.53 -12.36
C ARG A 110 -27.76 17.19 -11.10
N GLU A 111 -28.27 18.41 -11.23
CA GLU A 111 -28.79 19.23 -10.12
C GLU A 111 -27.90 19.17 -8.86
N PRO A 112 -26.60 19.53 -8.96
CA PRO A 112 -25.67 19.35 -7.86
C PRO A 112 -26.00 20.29 -6.70
N ALA A 113 -26.00 19.74 -5.49
CA ALA A 113 -25.88 20.55 -4.29
C ALA A 113 -24.44 21.06 -4.18
N SER A 114 -24.27 22.39 -4.14
CA SER A 114 -22.97 22.99 -3.88
C SER A 114 -22.74 23.05 -2.37
N VAL A 115 -21.64 22.45 -1.91
CA VAL A 115 -21.18 22.56 -0.52
C VAL A 115 -19.84 23.26 -0.54
N GLU A 116 -19.86 24.55 -0.25
CA GLU A 116 -18.65 25.32 -0.03
C GLU A 116 -18.39 25.38 1.46
N ILE A 117 -17.23 24.87 1.88
CA ILE A 117 -16.81 25.01 3.27
C ILE A 117 -16.31 26.44 3.40
N GLU A 118 -17.19 27.34 3.85
CA GLU A 118 -16.77 28.65 4.33
C GLU A 118 -15.72 28.40 5.42
N HIS A 119 -14.47 28.77 5.13
CA HIS A 119 -13.48 28.92 6.18
C HIS A 119 -13.99 30.04 7.09
N ARG A 120 -14.80 29.71 8.12
CA ARG A 120 -14.91 30.55 9.32
C ARG A 120 -13.48 30.97 9.62
N THR A 121 -13.23 32.27 9.68
CA THR A 121 -11.92 32.84 10.00
C THR A 121 -11.38 32.15 11.24
N LEU A 122 -10.64 31.07 11.03
CA LEU A 122 -9.83 30.43 12.03
C LEU A 122 -8.65 31.39 12.12
N THR A 123 -8.73 32.33 13.05
CA THR A 123 -7.60 33.10 13.58
C THR A 123 -6.58 32.21 14.30
N VAL A 124 -6.53 30.92 13.96
CA VAL A 124 -5.45 30.01 14.27
C VAL A 124 -5.01 29.45 12.92
N PRO A 125 -3.90 29.92 12.32
CA PRO A 125 -3.33 29.23 11.18
C PRO A 125 -3.02 27.79 11.62
N THR A 126 -3.77 26.82 11.11
CA THR A 126 -3.56 25.39 11.41
C THR A 126 -2.19 24.90 10.94
N VAL A 127 -1.53 25.69 10.08
CA VAL A 127 -0.18 25.48 9.58
C VAL A 127 0.67 26.68 9.93
N GLU A 128 1.59 26.51 10.87
CA GLU A 128 2.63 27.49 11.15
C GLU A 128 3.67 27.46 10.02
N GLN A 129 3.86 28.59 9.34
CA GLN A 129 4.85 28.72 8.29
C GLN A 129 6.03 29.54 8.80
N ARG A 130 7.24 28.98 8.68
CA ARG A 130 8.50 29.64 9.03
C ARG A 130 9.44 29.60 7.84
N TYR A 131 10.29 30.62 7.70
CA TYR A 131 11.38 30.63 6.74
C TYR A 131 12.69 30.99 7.43
N ILE A 132 13.80 30.48 6.91
CA ILE A 132 15.14 30.78 7.40
C ILE A 132 16.03 31.06 6.19
N ASN A 133 16.71 32.20 6.20
CA ASN A 133 17.70 32.52 5.17
C ASN A 133 19.00 31.78 5.48
N VAL A 134 19.38 30.86 4.60
CA VAL A 134 20.58 30.02 4.76
C VAL A 134 21.28 29.89 3.42
N SER A 135 22.59 30.11 3.41
CA SER A 135 23.45 29.81 2.26
C SER A 135 23.38 28.32 1.92
N GLU A 136 23.41 27.97 0.64
CA GLU A 136 23.14 26.60 0.18
C GLU A 136 23.99 25.52 0.87
N GLY A 137 25.28 25.78 1.07
CA GLY A 137 26.20 24.86 1.75
C GLY A 137 25.83 24.56 3.22
N HIS A 138 25.16 25.49 3.91
CA HIS A 138 24.78 25.34 5.32
C HIS A 138 23.38 24.74 5.53
N LYS A 139 22.58 24.59 4.45
CA LYS A 139 21.21 24.06 4.56
C LYS A 139 21.12 22.68 5.24
N PRO A 140 21.98 21.69 4.94
CA PRO A 140 21.91 20.38 5.60
C PRO A 140 22.15 20.46 7.12
N ASP A 141 23.09 21.29 7.55
CA ASP A 141 23.43 21.43 8.97
C ASP A 141 22.33 22.17 9.73
N VAL A 142 21.75 23.22 9.13
CA VAL A 142 20.59 23.93 9.72
C VAL A 142 19.37 23.02 9.79
N LEU A 143 19.09 22.24 8.74
CA LEU A 143 17.99 21.29 8.75
C LEU A 143 18.14 20.26 9.87
N THR A 144 19.36 19.73 10.05
CA THR A 144 19.63 18.77 11.13
C THR A 144 19.31 19.39 12.48
N ARG A 145 19.78 20.62 12.76
CA ARG A 145 19.48 21.33 14.01
C ARG A 145 17.99 21.59 14.20
N LEU A 146 17.27 21.87 13.12
CA LEU A 146 15.81 22.06 13.17
C LEU A 146 15.11 20.75 13.56
N LEU A 147 15.54 19.62 12.99
CA LEU A 147 15.00 18.31 13.35
C LEU A 147 15.31 17.96 14.82
N GLU A 148 16.51 18.26 15.32
CA GLU A 148 16.87 18.04 16.74
C GLU A 148 16.02 18.86 17.70
N ALA A 149 15.69 20.10 17.32
CA ALA A 149 14.96 21.03 18.18
C ALA A 149 13.44 20.82 18.16
N GLU A 150 12.88 20.44 17.01
CA GLU A 150 11.43 20.47 16.77
C GLU A 150 10.80 19.09 16.55
N ALA A 151 11.57 18.06 16.15
CA ALA A 151 10.98 16.76 15.84
C ALA A 151 10.74 15.94 17.12
N SER A 152 9.50 15.45 17.30
CA SER A 152 9.21 14.52 18.40
C SER A 152 9.56 13.08 17.99
N PRO A 153 10.06 12.24 18.93
CA PRO A 153 10.31 10.84 18.65
C PRO A 153 9.07 10.12 18.08
N GLY A 154 9.22 9.52 16.90
CA GLY A 154 8.14 8.80 16.21
C GLY A 154 7.30 9.65 15.26
N GLU A 155 7.59 10.95 15.12
CA GLU A 155 7.02 11.78 14.06
C GLU A 155 7.78 11.59 12.73
N ALA A 156 7.02 11.50 11.64
CA ALA A 156 7.58 11.48 10.30
C ALA A 156 7.59 12.90 9.72
N ALA A 157 8.75 13.35 9.23
CA ALA A 157 8.89 14.61 8.52
C ALA A 157 9.01 14.36 7.01
N LEU A 158 8.32 15.17 6.20
CA LEU A 158 8.49 15.20 4.75
C LEU A 158 9.39 16.38 4.37
N ILE A 159 10.52 16.07 3.73
CA ILE A 159 11.48 17.07 3.27
C ILE A 159 11.54 17.04 1.75
N PHE A 160 11.21 18.16 1.11
CA PHE A 160 11.21 18.27 -0.35
C PHE A 160 12.57 18.78 -0.85
N ALA A 161 13.16 18.01 -1.78
CA ALA A 161 14.37 18.40 -2.50
C ALA A 161 14.03 18.62 -3.98
N ARG A 162 14.71 19.57 -4.62
CA ARG A 162 14.48 19.91 -6.02
C ARG A 162 14.92 18.80 -6.99
N THR A 163 16.02 18.12 -6.68
CA THR A 163 16.64 17.14 -7.58
C THR A 163 16.75 15.79 -6.90
N LYS A 164 16.74 14.71 -7.70
CA LYS A 164 16.97 13.34 -7.22
C LYS A 164 18.33 13.17 -6.54
N VAL A 165 19.35 13.83 -7.09
CA VAL A 165 20.71 13.83 -6.54
C VAL A 165 20.72 14.50 -5.16
N GLY A 166 20.11 15.68 -5.05
CA GLY A 166 20.00 16.38 -3.76
C GLY A 166 19.20 15.61 -2.72
N ALA A 167 18.15 14.90 -3.13
CA ALA A 167 17.39 14.03 -2.22
C ALA A 167 18.23 12.87 -1.67
N ALA A 168 19.04 12.24 -2.54
CA ALA A 168 19.93 11.15 -2.16
C ALA A 168 21.06 11.63 -1.22
N GLU A 169 21.76 12.71 -1.59
CA GLU A 169 22.81 13.31 -0.77
C GLU A 169 22.30 13.75 0.61
N LEU A 170 21.10 14.34 0.66
CA LEU A 170 20.49 14.75 1.92
C LEU A 170 20.16 13.53 2.79
N THR A 171 19.65 12.47 2.18
CA THR A 171 19.33 11.22 2.88
C THR A 171 20.58 10.60 3.50
N GLU A 172 21.67 10.50 2.75
CA GLU A 172 22.95 9.98 3.26
C GLU A 172 23.46 10.82 4.44
N LYS A 173 23.40 12.15 4.34
CA LYS A 173 23.81 13.05 5.43
C LYS A 173 22.95 12.92 6.69
N LEU A 174 21.66 12.65 6.54
CA LEU A 174 20.75 12.42 7.66
C LEU A 174 20.98 11.04 8.29
N GLN A 175 21.16 10.00 7.47
CA GLN A 175 21.47 8.65 7.93
C GLN A 175 22.81 8.58 8.69
N ALA A 176 23.84 9.27 8.20
CA ALA A 176 25.13 9.38 8.87
C ALA A 176 25.03 10.03 10.27
N ARG A 177 23.95 10.79 10.53
CA ARG A 177 23.63 11.41 11.80
C ARG A 177 22.62 10.63 12.64
N GLY A 178 22.26 9.42 12.20
CA GLY A 178 21.38 8.51 12.94
C GLY A 178 19.88 8.68 12.68
N TYR A 179 19.48 9.53 11.73
CA TYR A 179 18.06 9.65 11.35
C TYR A 179 17.62 8.50 10.45
N ALA A 180 16.43 7.96 10.72
CA ALA A 180 15.76 7.03 9.83
C ALA A 180 15.17 7.76 8.61
N ALA A 181 16.06 8.17 7.70
CA ALA A 181 15.72 8.90 6.48
C ALA A 181 15.74 7.99 5.25
N GLU A 182 14.79 8.17 4.35
CA GLU A 182 14.75 7.53 3.04
C GLU A 182 14.32 8.54 1.97
N SER A 183 14.96 8.50 0.80
CA SER A 183 14.58 9.36 -0.33
C SER A 183 13.49 8.71 -1.17
N MET A 184 12.63 9.56 -1.74
CA MET A 184 11.69 9.17 -2.79
C MET A 184 11.87 10.05 -4.03
N HIS A 185 12.18 9.45 -5.19
CA HIS A 185 12.49 10.20 -6.42
C HIS A 185 11.86 9.60 -7.67
N GLY A 186 11.87 10.38 -8.77
CA GLY A 186 11.26 10.07 -10.07
C GLY A 186 11.52 8.65 -10.59
N ASP A 187 12.79 8.23 -10.59
CA ASP A 187 13.22 6.94 -11.15
C ASP A 187 12.80 5.71 -10.33
N MET A 188 12.23 5.89 -9.13
CA MET A 188 11.78 4.75 -8.32
C MET A 188 10.55 4.10 -8.93
N SER A 189 10.57 2.77 -8.99
CA SER A 189 9.37 1.99 -9.25
C SER A 189 8.32 2.25 -8.17
N GLN A 190 7.05 2.09 -8.54
CA GLN A 190 5.94 2.30 -7.62
C GLN A 190 6.03 1.36 -6.38
N SER A 191 6.46 0.12 -6.59
CA SER A 191 6.70 -0.83 -5.50
C SER A 191 7.77 -0.34 -4.51
N GLN A 192 8.82 0.33 -4.99
CA GLN A 192 9.83 0.93 -4.13
C GLN A 192 9.25 2.12 -3.35
N ARG A 193 8.47 2.99 -4.00
CA ARG A 193 7.81 4.13 -3.34
C ARG A 193 6.88 3.68 -2.22
N GLU A 194 6.06 2.65 -2.47
CA GLU A 194 5.19 2.06 -1.44
C GLU A 194 5.99 1.46 -0.27
N ALA A 195 7.13 0.83 -0.56
CA ALA A 195 7.99 0.29 0.49
C ALA A 195 8.56 1.39 1.40
N VAL A 196 9.00 2.52 0.83
CA VAL A 196 9.42 3.71 1.59
C VAL A 196 8.26 4.22 2.44
N ILE A 197 7.07 4.41 1.84
CA ILE A 197 5.88 4.88 2.58
C ILE A 197 5.54 3.93 3.72
N ARG A 198 5.61 2.61 3.52
CA ARG A 198 5.37 1.62 4.58
C ARG A 198 6.38 1.76 5.72
N ARG A 199 7.66 1.92 5.41
CA ARG A 199 8.72 2.10 6.43
C ARG A 199 8.56 3.40 7.21
N VAL A 200 8.22 4.49 6.53
CA VAL A 200 7.94 5.80 7.15
C VAL A 200 6.63 5.77 7.95
N ARG A 201 5.60 5.07 7.46
CA ARG A 201 4.26 5.00 8.07
C ARG A 201 4.17 4.00 9.24
N GLY A 202 5.06 3.01 9.36
CA GLY A 202 5.01 2.11 10.51
C GLY A 202 6.04 0.96 10.58
N GLY A 203 6.86 0.99 11.62
CA GLY A 203 7.00 -0.12 12.59
C GLY A 203 7.78 -1.39 12.22
N GLN A 204 8.10 -1.67 10.95
CA GLN A 204 8.75 -2.94 10.59
C GLN A 204 10.10 -3.16 11.28
N VAL A 205 10.96 -2.14 11.31
CA VAL A 205 12.28 -2.22 11.97
C VAL A 205 12.15 -2.48 13.47
N GLU A 206 11.07 -1.98 14.08
CA GLU A 206 10.82 -2.13 15.51
C GLU A 206 10.15 -3.44 15.85
N ILE A 207 9.35 -4.00 14.94
CA ILE A 207 8.81 -5.35 15.08
C ILE A 207 9.97 -6.36 14.99
N VAL A 208 10.88 -6.19 14.02
CA VAL A 208 12.12 -6.97 13.95
C VAL A 208 12.95 -6.79 15.22
N GLY A 209 13.18 -5.54 15.64
CA GLY A 209 13.96 -5.22 16.84
C GLY A 209 13.35 -5.78 18.12
N ALA A 210 12.03 -5.69 18.29
CA ALA A 210 11.32 -6.23 19.44
C ALA A 210 11.34 -7.76 19.46
N ILE A 211 11.09 -8.42 18.32
CA ILE A 211 11.16 -9.89 18.24
C ILE A 211 12.60 -10.37 18.45
N ALA A 212 13.59 -9.65 17.94
CA ALA A 212 14.98 -10.02 18.11
C ALA A 212 15.46 -9.85 19.55
N ASN A 213 15.17 -8.70 20.17
CA ASN A 213 15.63 -8.37 21.51
C ASN A 213 14.76 -9.02 22.60
N GLU A 214 13.46 -8.77 22.59
CA GLU A 214 12.53 -9.27 23.61
C GLU A 214 12.16 -10.73 23.36
N GLY A 215 11.90 -11.10 22.11
CA GLY A 215 11.66 -12.49 21.71
C GLY A 215 12.92 -13.36 21.78
N GLY A 216 14.12 -12.76 21.77
CA GLY A 216 15.40 -13.45 21.86
C GLY A 216 15.70 -14.32 20.65
N VAL A 217 15.23 -13.91 19.47
CA VAL A 217 15.43 -14.62 18.20
C VAL A 217 16.50 -13.89 17.39
N PRO A 218 17.53 -14.56 16.86
CA PRO A 218 18.48 -13.90 15.98
C PRO A 218 17.75 -13.27 14.78
N GLY A 219 18.05 -12.02 14.43
CA GLY A 219 17.32 -11.31 13.35
C GLY A 219 17.31 -12.03 12.00
N LYS A 220 18.30 -12.90 11.73
CA LYS A 220 18.37 -13.77 10.54
C LYS A 220 17.31 -14.88 10.49
N GLU A 221 16.73 -15.23 11.63
CA GLU A 221 15.69 -16.26 11.80
C GLU A 221 14.28 -15.64 11.74
N ILE A 222 14.20 -14.31 11.59
CA ILE A 222 12.95 -13.58 11.35
C ILE A 222 12.75 -13.52 9.84
N GLY A 223 11.68 -14.16 9.36
CA GLY A 223 11.33 -14.26 7.96
C GLY A 223 10.60 -13.01 7.43
N ALA A 224 9.71 -13.23 6.46
CA ALA A 224 8.92 -12.16 5.89
C ALA A 224 8.04 -11.48 6.94
N ILE A 225 7.90 -10.15 6.83
CA ILE A 225 7.02 -9.34 7.66
C ILE A 225 5.99 -8.66 6.77
N ASP A 226 4.75 -9.11 6.86
CA ASP A 226 3.62 -8.54 6.14
C ASP A 226 2.79 -7.66 7.08
N VAL A 227 2.87 -6.34 6.87
CA VAL A 227 2.12 -5.36 7.66
C VAL A 227 0.76 -5.12 7.02
N HIS A 228 -0.30 -5.47 7.74
CA HIS A 228 -1.68 -5.21 7.37
C HIS A 228 -2.26 -4.07 8.23
N ASP A 229 -3.43 -3.54 7.82
CA ASP A 229 -4.10 -2.41 8.48
C ASP A 229 -4.44 -2.67 9.97
N HIS A 230 -4.56 -3.94 10.38
CA HIS A 230 -5.00 -4.33 11.73
C HIS A 230 -4.09 -5.34 12.44
N PHE A 231 -3.16 -5.96 11.72
CA PHE A 231 -2.24 -6.93 12.28
C PHE A 231 -0.96 -6.96 11.45
N THR A 232 0.10 -7.50 12.00
CA THR A 232 1.33 -7.78 11.26
C THR A 232 1.59 -9.27 11.34
N LEU A 233 1.83 -9.90 10.19
CA LEU A 233 2.32 -11.26 10.12
C LEU A 233 3.84 -11.23 10.12
N VAL A 234 4.42 -12.13 10.90
CA VAL A 234 5.87 -12.33 10.94
C VAL A 234 6.12 -13.81 10.79
N ASP A 235 6.85 -14.18 9.75
CA ASP A 235 7.32 -15.54 9.59
C ASP A 235 8.46 -15.81 10.58
N LEU A 236 8.36 -16.93 11.29
CA LEU A 236 9.38 -17.41 12.21
C LEU A 236 9.61 -18.90 11.96
N SER A 237 10.85 -19.34 12.11
CA SER A 237 11.16 -20.77 12.14
C SER A 237 10.33 -21.45 13.24
N PRO A 238 9.74 -22.64 13.00
CA PRO A 238 8.84 -23.30 13.96
C PRO A 238 9.42 -23.45 15.37
N GLU A 239 10.73 -23.65 15.48
CA GLU A 239 11.46 -23.70 16.76
C GLU A 239 11.40 -22.41 17.60
N HIS A 240 11.22 -21.24 16.97
CA HIS A 240 11.23 -19.95 17.66
C HIS A 240 9.83 -19.45 18.04
N VAL A 241 8.77 -20.04 17.49
CA VAL A 241 7.38 -19.57 17.67
C VAL A 241 6.96 -19.59 19.15
N GLU A 242 7.15 -20.71 19.84
CA GLU A 242 6.78 -20.83 21.26
C GLU A 242 7.61 -19.91 22.16
N GLN A 243 8.90 -19.74 21.83
CA GLN A 243 9.80 -18.85 22.55
C GLN A 243 9.31 -17.40 22.48
N VAL A 244 9.00 -16.92 21.27
CA VAL A 244 8.52 -15.54 21.05
C VAL A 244 7.19 -15.32 21.77
N LEU A 245 6.23 -16.25 21.65
CA LEU A 245 4.93 -16.15 22.32
C LEU A 245 5.06 -16.08 23.84
N ARG A 246 5.98 -16.86 24.42
CA ARG A 246 6.21 -16.86 25.86
C ARG A 246 6.89 -15.59 26.34
N ARG A 247 7.94 -15.14 25.65
CA ARG A 247 8.76 -14.00 26.08
C ARG A 247 8.11 -12.65 25.84
N MET A 248 7.35 -12.52 24.75
CA MET A 248 6.68 -11.28 24.39
C MET A 248 5.23 -11.22 24.89
N LYS A 249 4.82 -12.14 25.78
CA LYS A 249 3.47 -12.13 26.37
C LYS A 249 3.29 -10.88 27.22
N GLY A 250 2.44 -9.96 26.76
CA GLY A 250 2.18 -8.69 27.46
C GLY A 250 3.30 -7.66 27.29
N SER A 251 4.21 -7.86 26.34
CA SER A 251 5.22 -6.85 26.02
C SER A 251 4.61 -5.68 25.25
N ARG A 252 5.35 -4.58 25.18
CA ARG A 252 4.94 -3.38 24.46
C ARG A 252 5.95 -3.12 23.36
N ILE A 253 5.46 -2.99 22.13
CA ILE A 253 6.29 -2.51 21.02
C ILE A 253 6.01 -1.01 20.93
N ARG A 254 7.04 -0.20 21.22
CA ARG A 254 6.89 1.21 21.59
C ARG A 254 5.94 1.40 22.78
N ASN A 255 4.78 2.00 22.55
CA ASN A 255 3.75 2.32 23.55
C ASN A 255 2.48 1.46 23.40
N PHE A 256 2.44 0.54 22.43
CA PHE A 256 1.28 -0.32 22.17
C PHE A 256 1.48 -1.70 22.78
N ASN A 257 0.43 -2.25 23.39
CA ASN A 257 0.44 -3.61 23.90
C ASN A 257 0.50 -4.59 22.71
N ALA A 258 1.52 -5.43 22.67
CA ALA A 258 1.70 -6.43 21.64
C ALA A 258 0.91 -7.70 21.98
N ASN A 259 -0.23 -7.87 21.33
CA ASN A 259 -1.03 -9.10 21.43
C ASN A 259 -0.58 -10.10 20.36
N ILE A 260 0.50 -10.83 20.64
CA ILE A 260 1.10 -11.78 19.71
C ILE A 260 0.40 -13.15 19.84
N ARG A 261 0.05 -13.73 18.69
CA ARG A 261 -0.58 -15.05 18.58
C ARG A 261 -0.16 -15.75 17.30
N VAL A 262 -0.26 -17.07 17.26
CA VAL A 262 -0.10 -17.84 16.01
C VAL A 262 -1.26 -17.49 15.08
N ALA A 263 -0.95 -17.10 13.85
CA ALA A 263 -1.96 -16.82 12.83
C ALA A 263 -2.68 -18.11 12.43
N ALA A 264 -4.02 -18.11 12.44
CA ALA A 264 -4.78 -19.25 11.96
C ALA A 264 -4.62 -19.36 10.43
N GLN A 265 -4.53 -20.58 9.88
CA GLN A 265 -4.36 -20.80 8.42
C GLN A 265 -5.41 -20.11 7.52
N ARG A 266 -6.57 -19.73 8.08
CA ARG A 266 -7.62 -18.97 7.38
C ARG A 266 -7.37 -17.45 7.33
N GLU A 267 -6.56 -16.91 8.23
CA GLU A 267 -6.21 -15.48 8.27
C GLU A 267 -5.06 -15.18 7.29
N ALA A 268 -4.06 -16.06 7.20
CA ALA A 268 -3.00 -15.98 6.20
C ALA A 268 -3.50 -16.16 4.75
N ALA A 269 -4.65 -16.83 4.57
CA ALA A 269 -5.22 -17.11 3.25
C ALA A 269 -6.16 -16.01 2.72
N ARG A 270 -6.64 -15.09 3.57
CA ARG A 270 -7.62 -14.06 3.16
C ARG A 270 -6.98 -12.86 2.44
N ASP A 271 -5.69 -12.59 2.67
CA ASP A 271 -4.97 -11.46 2.08
C ASP A 271 -3.72 -11.86 1.24
N GLY A 272 -3.64 -13.11 0.79
CA GLY A 272 -2.83 -13.48 -0.38
C GLY A 272 -1.35 -13.80 -0.14
N VAL A 273 -1.02 -14.67 0.81
CA VAL A 273 0.33 -15.28 0.89
C VAL A 273 0.49 -16.40 -0.15
N PRO A 274 1.48 -16.36 -1.07
CA PRO A 274 1.83 -17.51 -1.90
C PRO A 274 2.45 -18.60 -1.04
N ARG A 275 1.89 -19.81 -1.08
CA ARG A 275 2.46 -21.00 -0.42
C ARG A 275 3.92 -21.22 -0.83
N ALA A 276 4.83 -21.26 0.15
CA ALA A 276 6.10 -21.93 0.01
C ALA A 276 5.85 -23.42 -0.32
N ARG A 277 6.43 -23.91 -1.41
CA ARG A 277 6.36 -25.33 -1.79
C ARG A 277 7.19 -26.14 -0.79
N SER A 278 6.52 -26.89 0.09
CA SER A 278 7.16 -28.00 0.81
C SER A 278 7.61 -29.07 -0.19
N ALA A 279 8.87 -29.47 -0.09
CA ALA A 279 9.48 -30.55 -0.86
C ALA A 279 8.59 -31.80 -0.91
N LYS A 280 8.38 -32.36 -2.10
CA LYS A 280 7.79 -33.70 -2.27
C LYS A 280 8.78 -34.56 -3.05
N GLY A 281 9.27 -35.58 -2.35
CA GLY A 281 10.20 -36.58 -2.86
C GLY A 281 9.75 -37.19 -4.17
N THR A 282 10.69 -37.24 -5.11
CA THR A 282 10.63 -38.02 -6.32
C THR A 282 11.20 -39.40 -6.03
N GLY A 283 10.37 -40.43 -6.17
CA GLY A 283 10.84 -41.81 -6.07
C GLY A 283 9.71 -42.83 -6.06
N ARG A 284 8.93 -42.89 -7.14
CA ARG A 284 8.12 -44.09 -7.45
C ARG A 284 8.74 -44.78 -8.67
N PRO A 285 9.11 -46.07 -8.60
CA PRO A 285 9.75 -46.75 -9.72
C PRO A 285 8.73 -47.03 -10.83
N LYS A 286 9.16 -46.86 -12.09
CA LYS A 286 8.44 -47.38 -13.25
C LYS A 286 8.99 -48.76 -13.62
N ASP A 287 8.06 -49.70 -13.73
CA ASP A 287 8.23 -51.03 -14.29
C ASP A 287 8.92 -51.00 -15.66
N LYS A 288 9.96 -51.82 -15.81
CA LYS A 288 10.39 -52.34 -17.11
C LYS A 288 10.20 -53.86 -17.12
N ALA A 289 9.48 -54.30 -18.13
CA ALA A 289 9.20 -55.67 -18.45
C ALA A 289 10.47 -56.47 -18.79
N GLY A 290 10.43 -57.76 -18.47
CA GLY A 290 11.19 -58.81 -19.15
C GLY A 290 12.14 -59.58 -18.26
N GLU A 291 11.68 -60.68 -17.64
CA GLU A 291 12.16 -62.01 -17.99
C GLU A 291 11.35 -63.14 -17.34
N ARG A 292 11.33 -64.26 -18.06
CA ARG A 292 10.55 -65.49 -17.85
C ARG A 292 10.94 -66.21 -16.54
N LYS A 293 9.97 -66.86 -15.87
CA LYS A 293 9.84 -68.35 -15.87
C LYS A 293 8.69 -68.87 -14.98
N SER A 294 7.83 -69.63 -15.67
CA SER A 294 7.20 -70.90 -15.27
C SER A 294 6.49 -71.10 -13.93
N ARG A 295 5.21 -71.50 -14.11
CA ARG A 295 4.52 -72.67 -13.54
C ARG A 295 3.98 -72.58 -12.09
N ALA A 296 2.65 -72.46 -12.08
CA ALA A 296 1.69 -73.55 -11.84
C ALA A 296 0.93 -73.57 -10.51
N LYS A 297 -0.40 -73.70 -10.70
CA LYS A 297 -1.43 -74.36 -9.88
C LYS A 297 -1.97 -73.60 -8.64
N SER A 298 -3.07 -72.87 -8.87
CA SER A 298 -4.47 -73.26 -8.55
C SER A 298 -4.74 -74.16 -7.32
N PRO A 299 -5.95 -74.12 -6.73
CA PRO A 299 -6.64 -72.97 -6.12
C PRO A 299 -7.39 -73.41 -4.82
N ARG A 300 -8.34 -72.57 -4.38
CA ARG A 300 -9.44 -72.76 -3.39
C ARG A 300 -9.08 -72.16 -2.02
N ARG A 301 -9.90 -71.31 -1.43
CA ARG A 301 -11.30 -70.92 -1.69
C ARG A 301 -11.51 -69.53 -1.09
#